data_AF-A0A1G6H5Q6-F1
#
_entry.id   AF-A0A1G6H5Q6-F1
#
_cell.length_a   1.000
_cell.length_b   1.000
_cell.length_c   1.000
_cell.angle_alpha   90.00
_cell.angle_beta   90.00
_cell.angle_gamma   90.00
#
_symmetry.space_group_name_H-M   'P 1'
#
loop_
_entity.id
_entity.type
_entity.pdbx_description
1 polymer ?
#
loop_
_entity_poly.entity_id
_entity_poly.type
_entity_poly.pdbx_seq_one_letter_code
_entity_poly.pdbx_strand_id
1 'polypeptide(L)'
;MVVTKLDRFARSTVDGIQTIKQLFNKGVKVHFLNMGLVEDTPTGRLIFSIMTSFAEFECDMIVERTQEGKLLAKQNKDFKEGRPKKYSKKQIEHAIELKNITFISKLKK
;
A
#
# COMPACT_ATOMS: atom_id res chain seq x y z
N MET A 1 19.98 11.95 13.77
CA MET A 1 19.48 10.67 13.21
C MET A 1 19.82 10.63 11.72
N VAL A 2 20.22 9.48 11.18
CA VAL A 2 20.61 9.34 9.77
C VAL A 2 19.68 8.35 9.08
N VAL A 3 19.17 8.71 7.91
CA VAL A 3 18.28 7.89 7.09
C VAL A 3 18.84 7.81 5.68
N THR A 4 18.72 6.64 5.04
CA THR A 4 19.23 6.43 3.68
C THR A 4 18.45 7.20 2.62
N LYS A 5 17.12 7.15 2.69
CA LYS A 5 16.22 7.81 1.74
C LYS A 5 14.92 8.24 2.41
N LEU A 6 14.22 9.20 1.81
CA LEU A 6 12.93 9.71 2.30
C LEU A 6 11.84 8.63 2.32
N ASP A 7 11.81 7.74 1.32
CA ASP A 7 10.85 6.61 1.26
C ASP A 7 11.02 5.59 2.40
N ARG A 8 12.18 5.59 3.07
CA ARG A 8 12.45 4.73 4.22
C ARG A 8 12.14 5.39 5.56
N PHE A 9 11.75 6.66 5.55
CA PHE A 9 11.48 7.42 6.77
C PHE A 9 10.05 7.27 7.25
N ALA A 10 9.07 7.26 6.34
CA ALA A 10 7.66 7.18 6.69
C ALA A 10 6.86 6.38 5.66
N ARG A 11 5.75 5.78 6.10
CA ARG A 11 4.85 5.00 5.23
C ARG A 11 3.85 5.87 4.48
N SER A 12 3.59 7.08 4.96
CA SER A 12 2.74 8.08 4.31
C SER A 12 3.34 9.47 4.51
N THR A 13 2.98 10.40 3.63
CA THR A 13 3.37 11.82 3.74
C THR A 13 2.93 12.42 5.06
N VAL A 14 1.68 12.16 5.46
CA VAL A 14 1.11 12.66 6.71
C VAL A 14 1.92 12.16 7.91
N ASP A 15 2.25 10.87 7.94
CA ASP A 15 3.04 10.24 9.00
C ASP A 15 4.47 10.81 9.03
N GLY A 16 5.08 11.04 7.88
CA GLY A 16 6.40 11.64 7.76
C GLY A 16 6.45 13.08 8.29
N ILE A 17 5.49 13.90 7.90
CA ILE A 17 5.39 15.29 8.39
C ILE A 17 5.18 15.31 9.91
N GLN A 18 4.34 14.42 10.44
CA GLN A 18 4.08 14.36 11.88
C GLN A 18 5.32 13.90 12.64
N THR A 19 5.99 12.84 12.15
CA THR A 19 7.20 12.29 12.76
C THR A 19 8.34 13.30 12.75
N ILE A 20 8.55 14.02 11.65
CA ILE A 20 9.64 14.99 11.59
C ILE A 20 9.39 16.20 12.50
N LYS A 21 8.14 16.67 12.61
CA LYS A 21 7.77 17.72 13.57
C LYS A 21 8.04 17.27 15.01
N GLN A 22 7.74 16.02 15.35
CA GLN A 22 8.04 15.48 16.68
C GLN A 22 9.56 15.39 16.94
N LEU A 23 10.35 15.06 15.92
CA LEU A 23 11.81 15.00 16.02
C LEU A 23 12.42 16.40 16.19
N PHE A 24 11.92 17.39 15.47
CA PHE A 24 12.33 18.79 15.63
C PHE A 24 11.99 19.35 16.99
N ASN A 25 10.79 19.05 17.53
CA ASN A 25 10.43 19.43 18.90
C ASN A 25 11.35 18.82 19.96
N LYS A 26 12.01 17.70 19.64
CA LYS A 26 13.02 17.04 20.50
C LYS A 26 14.44 17.53 20.23
N GLY A 27 14.64 18.52 19.36
CA GLY A 27 15.96 19.04 18.97
C GLY A 27 16.76 18.07 18.09
N VAL A 28 16.12 17.05 17.51
CA VAL A 28 16.80 16.05 16.68
C VAL A 28 16.93 16.54 15.24
N LYS A 29 18.17 16.60 14.75
CA LYS A 29 18.46 16.85 13.33
C LYS A 29 18.36 15.54 12.54
N VAL A 30 17.73 15.58 11.37
CA VAL A 30 17.57 14.41 10.49
C VAL A 30 18.45 14.60 9.27
N HIS A 31 19.36 13.68 9.03
CA HIS A 31 20.21 13.68 7.86
C HIS A 31 19.71 12.59 6.90
N PHE A 32 19.22 13.02 5.74
CA PHE A 32 18.90 12.11 4.64
C PHE A 32 20.10 12.00 3.70
N LEU A 33 20.65 10.81 3.52
CA LEU A 33 21.84 10.60 2.69
C LEU A 33 21.66 11.06 1.23
N ASN A 34 20.42 11.04 0.72
CA ASN A 34 20.09 11.48 -0.64
C ASN A 34 19.76 12.98 -0.76
N MET A 35 19.61 13.71 0.35
CA MET A 35 19.03 15.06 0.35
C MET A 35 19.80 16.07 1.20
N GLY A 36 20.66 15.58 2.10
CA GLY A 36 21.41 16.38 3.05
C GLY A 36 20.71 16.51 4.41
N LEU A 37 21.18 17.50 5.17
CA LEU A 37 20.73 17.76 6.53
C LEU A 37 19.41 18.56 6.51
N VAL A 38 18.39 18.04 7.19
CA VAL A 38 17.14 18.76 7.43
C VAL A 38 17.10 19.17 8.90
N GLU A 39 17.02 20.47 9.12
CA GLU A 39 16.95 21.10 10.42
C GLU A 39 15.60 21.79 10.62
N ASP A 40 15.31 22.18 11.86
CA ASP A 40 14.09 22.89 12.22
C ASP A 40 14.14 24.38 11.83
N THR A 41 14.36 24.65 10.54
CA THR A 41 14.33 25.99 9.95
C THR A 41 13.13 26.11 9.02
N PRO A 42 12.61 27.32 8.76
CA PRO A 42 11.55 27.53 7.77
C PRO A 42 11.91 26.93 6.40
N THR A 43 13.16 27.08 5.97
CA THR A 43 13.70 26.51 4.74
C THR A 43 13.73 24.98 4.80
N GLY A 44 14.21 24.39 5.90
CA GLY A 44 14.25 22.93 6.08
C GLY A 44 12.85 22.30 6.04
N ARG A 45 11.86 22.94 6.67
CA ARG A 45 10.46 22.52 6.65
C ARG A 45 9.85 22.63 5.24
N LEU A 46 10.17 23.68 4.49
CA LEU A 46 9.73 23.84 3.10
C LEU A 46 10.31 22.73 2.20
N ILE A 47 11.63 22.53 2.26
CA ILE A 47 12.31 21.49 1.47
C ILE A 47 11.72 20.11 1.79
N PHE A 48 11.54 19.81 3.08
CA PHE A 48 10.94 18.56 3.51
C PHE A 48 9.52 18.39 2.95
N SER A 49 8.69 19.43 3.01
CA SER A 49 7.32 19.39 2.48
C SER A 49 7.29 19.13 0.97
N ILE A 50 8.09 19.88 0.20
CA ILE A 50 8.17 19.74 -1.27
C ILE A 50 8.60 18.31 -1.64
N MET A 51 9.64 17.80 -0.99
CA MET A 51 10.19 16.49 -1.30
C MET A 51 9.24 15.36 -0.90
N THR A 52 8.50 15.53 0.19
CA THR A 52 7.47 14.57 0.59
C THR A 52 6.31 14.57 -0.40
N SER A 53 5.85 15.75 -0.84
CA SER A 53 4.83 15.86 -1.90
C SER A 53 5.30 15.25 -3.22
N PHE A 54 6.58 15.40 -3.57
CA PHE A 54 7.14 14.80 -4.78
C PHE A 54 7.18 13.27 -4.70
N ALA A 55 7.57 12.71 -3.55
CA ALA A 55 7.58 11.26 -3.33
C ALA A 55 6.17 10.66 -3.42
N GLU A 56 5.15 11.38 -2.93
CA GLU A 56 3.74 10.97 -3.02
C GLU A 56 3.24 11.02 -4.46
N PHE A 57 3.57 12.08 -5.19
CA PHE A 57 3.28 12.20 -6.63
C PHE A 57 3.89 11.06 -7.45
N GLU A 58 5.14 10.67 -7.20
CA GLU A 58 5.76 9.52 -7.87
C GLU A 58 5.03 8.21 -7.59
N CYS A 59 4.60 7.99 -6.34
CA CYS A 59 3.80 6.82 -5.97
C CYS A 59 2.46 6.79 -6.69
N ASP A 60 1.74 7.91 -6.70
CA ASP A 60 0.44 8.05 -7.36
C ASP A 60 0.55 7.79 -8.87
N MET A 61 1.60 8.30 -9.51
CA MET A 61 1.87 8.06 -10.93
C MET A 61 2.10 6.57 -11.26
N ILE A 62 2.76 5.82 -10.36
CA ILE A 62 2.93 4.37 -10.52
C ILE A 62 1.59 3.65 -10.41
N VAL A 63 0.75 4.06 -9.45
CA VAL A 63 -0.59 3.50 -9.26
C VAL A 63 -1.45 3.78 -10.50
N GLU A 64 -1.47 5.01 -10.98
CA GLU A 64 -2.22 5.44 -12.17
C GLU A 64 -1.84 4.59 -13.39
N ARG A 65 -0.55 4.49 -13.70
CA ARG A 65 -0.04 3.65 -14.81
C ARG A 65 -0.44 2.18 -14.67
N THR A 66 -0.43 1.66 -13.45
CA THR A 66 -0.84 0.27 -13.18
C THR A 66 -2.33 0.08 -13.43
N GLN A 67 -3.16 1.05 -13.03
CA GLN A 67 -4.60 1.02 -13.27
C GLN A 67 -4.91 1.13 -14.76
N GLU A 68 -4.24 2.00 -15.50
CA GLU A 68 -4.38 2.11 -16.96
C GLU A 68 -4.04 0.77 -17.64
N GLY A 69 -2.89 0.18 -17.33
CA GLY A 69 -2.50 -1.11 -17.87
C GLY A 69 -3.49 -2.23 -17.53
N LYS A 70 -4.07 -2.18 -16.32
CA LYS A 70 -5.11 -3.11 -15.89
C LYS A 70 -6.44 -2.91 -16.61
N LEU A 71 -6.83 -1.66 -16.89
CA LEU A 71 -8.02 -1.34 -17.69
C LEU A 71 -7.89 -1.88 -19.11
N LEU A 72 -6.71 -1.74 -19.73
CA LEU A 72 -6.43 -2.33 -21.04
C LEU A 72 -6.48 -3.86 -20.98
N ALA A 73 -5.87 -4.48 -19.98
CA ALA A 73 -5.89 -5.95 -19.83
C ALA A 73 -7.32 -6.50 -19.65
N LYS A 74 -8.20 -5.77 -18.93
CA LYS A 74 -9.62 -6.12 -18.75
C LYS A 74 -10.44 -6.17 -20.05
N GLN A 75 -9.98 -5.52 -21.12
CA GLN A 75 -10.66 -5.58 -22.41
C GLN A 75 -10.47 -6.95 -23.10
N ASN A 76 -9.46 -7.73 -22.70
CA ASN A 76 -9.24 -9.07 -23.21
C ASN A 76 -10.24 -10.06 -22.57
N LYS A 77 -10.96 -10.83 -23.40
CA LYS A 77 -11.95 -11.81 -22.96
C LYS A 77 -11.38 -12.91 -22.07
N ASP A 78 -10.09 -13.22 -22.22
CA ASP A 78 -9.41 -14.26 -21.45
C ASP A 78 -8.80 -13.74 -20.13
N PHE A 79 -8.83 -12.43 -19.89
CA PHE A 79 -8.30 -11.84 -18.67
C PHE A 79 -9.19 -12.18 -17.46
N LYS A 80 -8.57 -12.72 -16.41
CA LYS A 80 -9.23 -13.00 -15.12
C LYS A 80 -8.45 -12.33 -14.01
N GLU A 81 -9.14 -11.50 -13.25
CA GLU A 81 -8.57 -10.79 -12.12
C GLU A 81 -8.60 -11.65 -10.85
N GLY A 82 -7.58 -11.50 -9.99
CA GLY A 82 -7.52 -12.14 -8.69
C GLY A 82 -7.00 -13.58 -8.71
N ARG A 83 -7.17 -14.28 -7.58
CA ARG A 83 -6.65 -15.63 -7.39
C ARG A 83 -7.38 -16.63 -8.31
N PRO A 84 -6.67 -17.51 -9.04
CA PRO A 84 -7.32 -18.53 -9.86
C PRO A 84 -8.16 -19.47 -8.99
N LYS A 85 -9.33 -19.87 -9.49
CA LYS A 85 -10.21 -20.81 -8.81
C LYS A 85 -9.55 -22.20 -8.79
N LYS A 86 -9.26 -22.71 -7.59
CA LYS A 86 -8.63 -24.03 -7.39
C LYS A 86 -9.60 -25.19 -7.66
N TYR A 87 -10.88 -24.99 -7.38
CA TYR A 87 -11.92 -26.02 -7.53
C TYR A 87 -12.85 -25.71 -8.69
N SER A 88 -13.24 -26.75 -9.42
CA SER A 88 -14.25 -26.65 -10.48
C SER A 88 -15.65 -26.42 -9.90
N LYS A 89 -16.59 -25.91 -10.71
CA LYS A 89 -17.99 -25.73 -10.28
C LYS A 89 -18.58 -27.02 -9.72
N LYS A 90 -18.31 -28.17 -10.39
CA LYS A 90 -18.76 -29.50 -9.97
C LYS A 90 -18.23 -29.89 -8.59
N GLN A 91 -16.97 -29.59 -8.30
CA GLN A 91 -16.38 -29.88 -6.98
C GLN A 91 -17.00 -29.01 -5.88
N ILE A 92 -17.35 -27.76 -6.19
CA ILE A 92 -18.00 -26.86 -5.24
C ILE A 92 -19.45 -27.31 -5.00
N GLU A 93 -20.20 -27.64 -6.06
CA GLU A 93 -21.58 -28.15 -5.96
C GLU A 93 -21.62 -29.46 -5.15
N HIS A 94 -20.72 -30.39 -5.44
CA HIS A 94 -20.61 -31.64 -4.69
C HIS A 94 -20.28 -31.40 -3.20
N ALA A 95 -19.40 -30.44 -2.89
CA ALA A 95 -19.10 -30.08 -1.51
C ALA A 95 -20.30 -29.44 -0.78
N ILE A 96 -21.11 -28.64 -1.48
CA ILE A 96 -22.35 -28.06 -0.93
C ILE A 96 -23.38 -29.16 -0.65
N GLU A 97 -23.53 -30.11 -1.56
CA GLU A 97 -24.44 -31.25 -1.42
C GLU A 97 -24.06 -32.12 -0.21
N LEU A 98 -22.78 -32.49 -0.09
CA LEU A 98 -22.26 -33.23 1.07
C LEU A 98 -22.49 -32.48 2.40
N LYS A 99 -22.32 -31.15 2.40
CA LYS A 99 -22.57 -30.30 3.58
C LYS A 99 -24.06 -30.37 3.98
N ASN A 100 -24.98 -30.28 3.02
CA ASN A 100 -26.42 -30.28 3.29
C ASN A 100 -26.91 -31.64 3.82
N ILE A 101 -26.42 -32.74 3.25
CA ILE A 101 -26.72 -34.09 3.74
C ILE A 101 -26.23 -34.26 5.18
N THR A 102 -24.99 -33.83 5.45
CA THR A 102 -24.41 -33.89 6.80
C THR A 102 -25.19 -33.03 7.80
N PHE A 103 -25.67 -31.86 7.38
CA PHE A 103 -26.45 -30.95 8.24
C PHE A 103 -27.83 -31.53 8.61
N ILE A 104 -28.55 -32.12 7.64
CA ILE A 104 -29.84 -32.78 7.89
C ILE A 104 -29.68 -34.00 8.81
N SER A 105 -28.59 -34.76 8.65
CA SER A 105 -28.31 -35.91 9.51
C SER A 105 -28.03 -35.53 10.97
N LYS A 106 -27.51 -34.31 11.23
CA LYS A 106 -27.28 -33.78 12.57
C LYS A 106 -28.54 -33.20 13.23
N LEU A 107 -29.55 -32.79 12.45
CA LEU A 107 -30.83 -32.27 12.97
C LEU A 107 -31.85 -33.37 13.28
N LYS A 108 -31.66 -34.59 12.76
CA LYS A 108 -32.50 -35.77 13.03
C LYS A 108 -32.02 -36.62 14.21
N LYS A 109 -30.96 -36.20 14.91
CA LYS A 109 -30.51 -36.73 16.20
C LYS A 109 -30.82 -35.71 17.28
#